data_AF-A0A075UQ95-F1
#
_entry.id   AF-A0A075UQ95-F1
#
_cell.length_a   1.000
_cell.length_b   1.000
_cell.length_c   1.000
_cell.angle_alpha   90.00
_cell.angle_beta   90.00
_cell.angle_gamma   90.00
#
_symmetry.space_group_name_H-M   'P 1'
#
loop_
_entity.id
_entity.type
_entity.pdbx_description
1 polymer ?
#
loop_
_entity_poly.entity_id
_entity_poly.type
_entity_poly.pdbx_seq_one_letter_code
_entity_poly.pdbx_strand_id
1 'polypeptide(L)'
;MKKLKAVLVTVLLALTALVSTATAASAAAGNPTKFQPGIREAWVHFRPAMDSAYVVVSDVSLRALCYVSAADGLWNLVYDDHAVKVGYTYASYLTAPSGQWCGNVGQGTGGAKGETWVHLYPQANWAHEVMYPGHDVAAICTLGFLTDVSDGSNRRWDLYLDHANNVAGFTWYTSFYSSPSSITDCGI
;
A
#
# COMPACT_ATOMS: atom_id res chain seq x y z
N MET A 1 61.97 8.11 34.70
CA MET A 1 60.49 8.23 34.68
C MET A 1 60.09 9.64 34.24
N LYS A 2 59.56 9.81 33.03
CA LYS A 2 58.75 10.97 32.60
C LYS A 2 58.01 10.59 31.30
N LYS A 3 56.74 10.96 31.25
CA LYS A 3 55.60 10.29 30.61
C LYS A 3 55.50 10.60 29.10
N LEU A 4 55.18 9.58 28.28
CA LEU A 4 54.62 9.77 26.93
C LEU A 4 53.21 10.39 27.07
N LYS A 5 52.94 11.49 26.37
CA LYS A 5 51.59 12.01 26.17
C LYS A 5 51.09 11.55 24.79
N ALA A 6 50.10 10.68 24.78
CA ALA A 6 49.33 10.39 23.58
C ALA A 6 48.40 11.59 23.30
N VAL A 7 48.46 12.13 22.09
CA VAL A 7 47.54 13.15 21.59
C VAL A 7 46.46 12.42 20.79
N LEU A 8 45.24 12.43 21.31
CA LEU A 8 44.05 11.94 20.60
C LEU A 8 43.57 13.07 19.69
N VAL A 9 43.53 12.83 18.37
CA VAL A 9 42.92 13.75 17.40
C VAL A 9 41.56 13.18 17.01
N THR A 10 40.49 13.81 17.48
CA THR A 10 39.11 13.47 17.10
C THR A 10 38.74 14.28 15.86
N VAL A 11 38.64 13.63 14.70
CA VAL A 11 38.10 14.26 13.48
C VAL A 11 36.58 14.13 13.51
N LEU A 12 35.90 15.26 13.71
CA LEU A 12 34.44 15.33 13.67
C LEU A 12 33.99 15.57 12.21
N LEU A 13 33.47 14.55 11.55
CA LEU A 13 32.87 14.67 10.22
C LEU A 13 31.43 15.18 10.38
N ALA A 14 31.19 16.46 10.09
CA ALA A 14 29.85 17.04 10.06
C ALA A 14 29.19 16.73 8.71
N LEU A 15 28.27 15.77 8.68
CA LEU A 15 27.42 15.49 7.53
C LEU A 15 26.21 16.45 7.57
N THR A 16 26.26 17.55 6.82
CA THR A 16 25.07 18.38 6.56
C THR A 16 24.22 17.70 5.50
N ALA A 17 23.16 17.01 5.90
CA ALA A 17 22.14 16.53 4.98
C ALA A 17 21.30 17.72 4.50
N LEU A 18 21.37 18.04 3.21
CA LEU A 18 20.39 18.91 2.56
C LEU A 18 19.06 18.16 2.49
N VAL A 19 18.08 18.62 3.27
CA VAL A 19 16.69 18.19 3.12
C VAL A 19 16.10 18.96 1.93
N SER A 20 16.06 18.32 0.76
CA SER A 20 15.25 18.81 -0.36
C SER A 20 13.78 18.60 -0.02
N THR A 21 13.08 19.67 0.34
CA THR A 21 11.62 19.69 0.44
C THR A 21 11.04 19.65 -0.97
N ALA A 22 10.87 18.45 -1.53
CA ALA A 22 10.05 18.26 -2.72
C ALA A 22 8.59 18.39 -2.30
N THR A 23 7.93 19.45 -2.77
CA THR A 23 6.47 19.60 -2.70
C THR A 23 5.82 18.43 -3.45
N ALA A 24 5.17 17.53 -2.71
CA ALA A 24 4.35 16.48 -3.30
C ALA A 24 3.15 17.12 -4.01
N ALA A 25 3.23 17.24 -5.33
CA ALA A 25 2.08 17.54 -6.16
C ALA A 25 1.13 16.34 -6.11
N SER A 26 -0.14 16.57 -5.78
CA SER A 26 -1.18 15.55 -5.80
C SER A 26 -1.36 15.05 -7.23
N ALA A 27 -0.79 13.89 -7.56
CA ALA A 27 -1.16 13.18 -8.78
C ALA A 27 -2.58 12.64 -8.58
N ALA A 28 -3.54 13.21 -9.29
CA ALA A 28 -4.88 12.68 -9.37
C ALA A 28 -4.81 11.21 -9.82
N ALA A 29 -5.54 10.33 -9.12
CA ALA A 29 -5.70 8.94 -9.52
C ALA A 29 -6.13 8.89 -10.99
N GLY A 30 -5.28 8.32 -11.84
CA GLY A 30 -5.57 8.21 -13.27
C GLY A 30 -6.90 7.51 -13.51
N ASN A 31 -7.65 7.97 -14.51
CA ASN A 31 -8.91 7.34 -14.89
C ASN A 31 -8.66 5.86 -15.25
N PRO A 32 -9.43 4.92 -14.68
CA PRO A 32 -9.21 3.50 -14.88
C PRO A 32 -9.67 3.03 -16.26
N THR A 33 -8.79 2.38 -17.01
CA THR A 33 -9.16 1.62 -18.21
C THR A 33 -9.86 0.32 -17.79
N LYS A 34 -11.11 0.15 -18.22
CA LYS A 34 -11.92 -1.06 -17.99
C LYS A 34 -11.27 -2.28 -18.65
N PHE A 35 -11.15 -3.36 -17.89
CA PHE A 35 -10.50 -4.60 -18.29
C PHE A 35 -11.50 -5.64 -18.83
N GLN A 36 -11.12 -6.35 -19.89
CA GLN A 36 -11.71 -7.59 -20.38
C GLN A 36 -10.55 -8.60 -20.53
N PRO A 37 -10.49 -9.69 -19.76
CA PRO A 37 -9.35 -10.59 -19.77
C PRO A 37 -9.24 -11.45 -21.05
N GLY A 38 -8.01 -11.72 -21.47
CA GLY A 38 -7.67 -12.93 -22.23
C GLY A 38 -7.54 -14.19 -21.37
N ILE A 39 -7.53 -14.05 -20.03
CA ILE A 39 -7.41 -15.13 -19.03
C ILE A 39 -8.50 -14.90 -17.97
N ARG A 40 -9.48 -15.81 -17.85
CA ARG A 40 -10.73 -15.62 -17.09
C ARG A 40 -10.56 -15.33 -15.59
N GLU A 41 -9.35 -15.48 -15.04
CA GLU A 41 -9.05 -15.35 -13.62
C GLU A 41 -7.71 -14.64 -13.39
N ALA A 42 -7.62 -13.91 -12.29
CA ALA A 42 -6.40 -13.28 -11.79
C ALA A 42 -6.22 -13.60 -10.30
N TRP A 43 -4.97 -13.84 -9.89
CA TRP A 43 -4.60 -14.00 -8.48
C TRP A 43 -4.17 -12.67 -7.90
N VAL A 44 -4.76 -12.30 -6.77
CA VAL A 44 -4.58 -11.00 -6.12
C VAL A 44 -4.01 -11.24 -4.73
N HIS A 45 -2.77 -10.79 -4.50
CA HIS A 45 -1.94 -11.10 -3.34
C HIS A 45 -1.77 -9.89 -2.42
N PHE A 46 -1.45 -10.09 -1.13
CA PHE A 46 -1.08 -8.98 -0.22
C PHE A 46 0.20 -8.27 -0.62
N ARG A 47 1.20 -9.05 -1.06
CA ARG A 47 2.52 -8.60 -1.50
C ARG A 47 2.75 -8.98 -2.96
N PRO A 48 3.67 -8.30 -3.67
CA PRO A 48 4.10 -8.67 -5.01
C PRO A 48 5.01 -9.91 -4.98
N ALA A 49 4.50 -11.04 -4.50
CA ALA A 49 5.22 -12.29 -4.35
C ALA A 49 4.25 -13.49 -4.47
N MET A 50 4.65 -14.52 -5.21
CA MET A 50 3.82 -15.72 -5.43
C MET A 50 3.50 -16.52 -4.17
N ASP A 51 4.33 -16.41 -3.13
CA ASP A 51 4.14 -17.09 -1.84
C ASP A 51 3.22 -16.31 -0.88
N SER A 52 2.85 -15.07 -1.23
CA SER A 52 1.86 -14.29 -0.49
C SER A 52 0.48 -14.94 -0.58
N ALA A 53 -0.26 -14.93 0.53
CA ALA A 53 -1.68 -15.28 0.52
C ALA A 53 -2.44 -14.42 -0.50
N TYR A 54 -3.49 -15.00 -1.10
CA TYR A 54 -4.19 -14.42 -2.24
C TYR A 54 -5.69 -14.72 -2.25
N VAL A 55 -6.42 -13.94 -3.06
CA VAL A 55 -7.76 -14.26 -3.54
C VAL A 55 -7.73 -14.47 -5.05
N VAL A 56 -8.64 -15.31 -5.53
CA VAL A 56 -8.92 -15.41 -6.97
C VAL A 56 -10.04 -14.44 -7.32
N VAL A 57 -9.85 -13.72 -8.41
CA VAL A 57 -10.81 -12.80 -8.99
C VAL A 57 -11.09 -13.24 -10.42
N SER A 58 -12.36 -13.48 -10.75
CA SER A 58 -12.77 -14.03 -12.05
C SER A 58 -13.87 -13.17 -12.66
N ASP A 59 -13.90 -13.07 -13.99
CA ASP A 59 -14.96 -12.42 -14.77
C ASP A 59 -15.31 -10.97 -14.37
N VAL A 60 -14.34 -10.18 -13.88
CA VAL A 60 -14.53 -8.77 -13.48
C VAL A 60 -13.43 -7.85 -14.00
N SER A 61 -13.74 -6.55 -14.06
CA SER A 61 -12.77 -5.52 -14.45
C SER A 61 -11.91 -5.09 -13.25
N LEU A 62 -10.63 -5.43 -13.28
CA LEU A 62 -9.66 -4.93 -12.31
C LEU A 62 -9.17 -3.53 -12.72
N ARG A 63 -9.19 -2.60 -11.77
CA ARG A 63 -8.57 -1.28 -11.88
C ARG A 63 -7.12 -1.35 -11.43
N ALA A 64 -6.18 -1.17 -12.34
CA ALA A 64 -4.77 -1.02 -11.98
C ALA A 64 -4.52 0.37 -11.38
N LEU A 65 -4.09 0.42 -10.12
CA LEU A 65 -3.81 1.65 -9.38
C LEU A 65 -2.35 2.07 -9.62
N CYS A 66 -1.42 1.15 -9.39
CA CYS A 66 0.01 1.40 -9.52
C CYS A 66 0.80 0.11 -9.73
N TYR A 67 2.08 0.23 -10.05
CA TYR A 67 2.97 -0.91 -10.23
C TYR A 67 4.19 -0.88 -9.32
N VAL A 68 4.74 -2.08 -9.09
CA VAL A 68 6.04 -2.35 -8.46
C VAL A 68 6.81 -3.36 -9.29
N SER A 69 8.14 -3.28 -9.23
CA SER A 69 9.01 -4.32 -9.78
C SER A 69 9.51 -5.19 -8.63
N ALA A 70 9.26 -6.49 -8.72
CA ALA A 70 9.78 -7.49 -7.80
C ALA A 70 10.78 -8.41 -8.54
N ALA A 71 11.39 -9.35 -7.81
CA ALA A 71 12.40 -10.25 -8.36
C ALA A 71 11.87 -11.15 -9.48
N ASP A 72 10.58 -11.48 -9.43
CA ASP A 72 9.87 -12.40 -10.34
C ASP A 72 9.10 -11.68 -11.46
N GLY A 73 9.00 -10.34 -11.41
CA GLY A 73 8.44 -9.56 -12.51
C GLY A 73 7.77 -8.26 -12.09
N LEU A 74 6.92 -7.74 -12.98
CA LEU A 74 6.11 -6.55 -12.74
C LEU A 74 4.76 -6.93 -12.14
N TRP A 75 4.44 -6.30 -11.03
CA TRP A 75 3.19 -6.48 -10.30
C TRP A 75 2.42 -5.17 -10.27
N ASN A 76 1.10 -5.27 -10.38
CA ASN A 76 0.20 -4.13 -10.27
C ASN A 76 -0.67 -4.28 -9.03
N LEU A 77 -0.71 -3.22 -8.21
CA LEU A 77 -1.77 -3.07 -7.21
C LEU A 77 -3.07 -2.81 -7.95
N VAL A 78 -4.05 -3.69 -7.76
CA VAL A 78 -5.35 -3.64 -8.42
C VAL A 78 -6.47 -3.54 -7.40
N TYR A 79 -7.57 -2.92 -7.81
CA TYR A 79 -8.82 -2.84 -7.07
C TYR A 79 -9.98 -3.36 -7.94
N ASP A 80 -10.80 -4.23 -7.38
CA ASP A 80 -12.05 -4.73 -7.93
C ASP A 80 -13.22 -3.95 -7.30
N ASP A 81 -13.87 -3.11 -8.09
CA ASP A 81 -15.00 -2.29 -7.68
C ASP A 81 -16.29 -3.09 -7.44
N HIS A 82 -16.44 -4.26 -8.06
CA HIS A 82 -17.64 -5.08 -7.93
C HIS A 82 -17.62 -5.93 -6.67
N ALA A 83 -16.49 -6.58 -6.38
CA ALA A 83 -16.35 -7.46 -5.22
C ALA A 83 -15.64 -6.79 -4.03
N VAL A 84 -15.20 -5.53 -4.18
CA VAL A 84 -14.46 -4.78 -3.16
C VAL A 84 -13.22 -5.55 -2.70
N LYS A 85 -12.39 -5.97 -3.66
CA LYS A 85 -11.14 -6.69 -3.43
C LYS A 85 -9.95 -5.84 -3.86
N VAL A 86 -8.82 -6.00 -3.19
CA VAL A 86 -7.59 -5.26 -3.49
C VAL A 86 -6.37 -6.14 -3.30
N GLY A 87 -5.28 -5.83 -3.99
CA GLY A 87 -3.97 -6.47 -3.79
C GLY A 87 -3.12 -6.43 -5.05
N TYR A 88 -2.03 -7.18 -5.07
CA TYR A 88 -1.11 -7.24 -6.20
C TYR A 88 -1.43 -8.41 -7.13
N THR A 89 -1.42 -8.15 -8.43
CA THR A 89 -1.49 -9.20 -9.46
C THR A 89 -0.38 -9.00 -10.49
N TYR A 90 0.01 -10.07 -11.17
CA TYR A 90 1.01 -9.96 -12.25
C TYR A 90 0.51 -9.08 -13.38
N ALA A 91 1.40 -8.23 -13.92
CA ALA A 91 1.09 -7.37 -15.05
C ALA A 91 0.61 -8.16 -16.29
N SER A 92 1.07 -9.41 -16.46
CA SER A 92 0.64 -10.28 -17.57
C SER A 92 -0.83 -10.70 -17.49
N TYR A 93 -1.47 -10.58 -16.33
CA TYR A 93 -2.91 -10.79 -16.19
C TYR A 93 -3.72 -9.54 -16.58
N LEU A 94 -3.07 -8.41 -16.89
CA LEU A 94 -3.71 -7.15 -17.23
C LEU A 94 -3.48 -6.81 -18.71
N THR A 95 -4.52 -6.30 -19.38
CA THR A 95 -4.44 -5.80 -20.76
C THR A 95 -3.92 -4.37 -20.76
N ALA A 96 -4.17 -3.65 -19.67
CA ALA A 96 -3.69 -2.30 -19.41
C ALA A 96 -3.14 -2.22 -17.98
N PRO A 97 -1.84 -2.54 -17.77
CA PRO A 97 -1.19 -2.31 -16.48
C PRO A 97 -1.07 -0.81 -16.20
N SER A 98 -0.95 -0.44 -14.93
CA SER A 98 -0.71 0.95 -14.53
C SER A 98 0.68 1.41 -14.96
N GLY A 99 0.78 2.65 -15.44
CA GLY A 99 2.06 3.33 -15.68
C GLY A 99 2.57 4.13 -14.48
N GLN A 100 1.83 4.12 -13.35
CA GLN A 100 2.17 4.87 -12.14
C GLN A 100 2.91 4.00 -11.14
N TRP A 101 4.08 4.44 -10.66
CA TRP A 101 4.86 3.72 -9.65
C TRP A 101 4.21 3.83 -8.26
N CYS A 102 4.13 2.71 -7.53
CA CYS A 102 3.46 2.67 -6.22
C CYS A 102 4.12 3.54 -5.16
N GLY A 103 5.43 3.82 -5.22
CA GLY A 103 6.09 4.72 -4.25
C GLY A 103 5.63 6.18 -4.32
N ASN A 104 4.82 6.55 -5.32
CA ASN A 104 4.27 7.90 -5.49
C ASN A 104 2.74 7.94 -5.30
N VAL A 105 2.14 6.90 -4.73
CA VAL A 105 0.68 6.73 -4.67
C VAL A 105 0.16 6.98 -3.27
N GLY A 106 -1.00 7.63 -3.19
CA GLY A 106 -1.68 7.89 -1.94
C GLY A 106 -1.19 9.15 -1.22
N GLN A 107 -1.88 9.47 -0.13
CA GLN A 107 -1.54 10.54 0.79
C GLN A 107 -0.79 9.93 1.97
N GLY A 108 0.40 10.47 2.27
CA GLY A 108 1.21 9.98 3.39
C GLY A 108 0.45 10.07 4.72
N THR A 109 0.38 8.96 5.43
CA THR A 109 -0.28 8.84 6.75
C THR A 109 0.69 8.62 7.91
N GLY A 110 1.98 8.48 7.58
CA GLY A 110 3.02 8.08 8.53
C GLY A 110 2.91 6.60 8.86
N GLY A 111 3.41 6.22 10.03
CA GLY A 111 3.40 4.83 10.48
C GLY A 111 2.09 4.40 11.14
N ALA A 112 1.87 3.09 11.18
CA ALA A 112 0.87 2.48 12.04
C ALA A 112 1.14 2.76 13.53
N LYS A 113 0.08 2.84 14.36
CA LYS A 113 0.20 2.98 15.83
C LYS A 113 0.84 1.77 16.51
N GLY A 114 0.83 0.64 15.82
CA GLY A 114 1.36 -0.65 16.22
C GLY A 114 1.24 -1.61 15.04
N GLU A 115 1.28 -2.91 15.29
CA GLU A 115 0.95 -3.89 14.24
C GLU A 115 -0.48 -3.67 13.76
N THR A 116 -0.63 -3.37 12.47
CA THR A 116 -1.92 -3.09 11.85
C THR A 116 -2.24 -4.17 10.84
N TRP A 117 -3.36 -4.85 11.06
CA TRP A 117 -3.81 -5.88 10.14
C TRP A 117 -4.48 -5.25 8.93
N VAL A 118 -4.13 -5.78 7.76
CA VAL A 118 -4.72 -5.38 6.47
C VAL A 118 -5.30 -6.59 5.78
N HIS A 119 -6.36 -6.36 5.01
CA HIS A 119 -7.19 -7.40 4.43
C HIS A 119 -7.40 -7.14 2.92
N LEU A 120 -7.42 -8.19 2.09
CA LEU A 120 -7.70 -8.02 0.65
C LEU A 120 -9.17 -7.63 0.37
N TYR A 121 -10.07 -7.80 1.33
CA TYR A 121 -11.44 -7.31 1.30
C TYR A 121 -11.89 -6.94 2.73
N PRO A 122 -12.88 -6.04 2.92
CA PRO A 122 -13.15 -5.39 4.21
C PRO A 122 -13.90 -6.30 5.20
N GLN A 123 -13.24 -7.35 5.70
CA GLN A 123 -13.76 -8.29 6.69
C GLN A 123 -12.66 -8.70 7.69
N ALA A 124 -12.83 -8.33 8.97
CA ALA A 124 -11.75 -8.43 9.97
C ALA A 124 -11.32 -9.87 10.31
N ASN A 125 -12.21 -10.86 10.23
CA ASN A 125 -11.88 -12.25 10.56
C ASN A 125 -11.24 -13.03 9.40
N TRP A 126 -11.05 -12.41 8.24
CA TRP A 126 -10.42 -13.05 7.10
C TRP A 126 -8.89 -13.02 7.20
N ALA A 127 -8.22 -13.72 6.28
CA ALA A 127 -6.77 -13.68 6.16
C ALA A 127 -6.28 -12.22 6.13
N HIS A 128 -5.13 -12.00 6.74
CA HIS A 128 -4.55 -10.68 6.88
C HIS A 128 -3.03 -10.76 6.75
N GLU A 129 -2.45 -9.63 6.37
CA GLU A 129 -1.05 -9.34 6.60
C GLU A 129 -0.91 -8.12 7.53
N VAL A 130 0.33 -7.78 7.88
CA VAL A 130 0.63 -6.76 8.88
C VAL A 130 1.42 -5.63 8.25
N MET A 131 0.94 -4.40 8.48
CA MET A 131 1.73 -3.18 8.35
C MET A 131 2.36 -2.84 9.70
N TYR A 132 3.65 -2.55 9.69
CA TYR A 132 4.42 -2.32 10.91
C TYR A 132 4.58 -0.82 11.23
N PRO A 133 4.78 -0.47 12.51
CA PRO A 133 5.01 0.90 12.92
C PRO A 133 6.33 1.45 12.35
N GLY A 134 6.34 2.76 12.06
CA GLY A 134 7.53 3.47 11.57
C GLY A 134 7.77 3.39 10.05
N HIS A 135 6.99 2.60 9.32
CA HIS A 135 7.05 2.55 7.86
C HIS A 135 6.33 3.74 7.22
N ASP A 136 6.69 4.04 5.97
CA ASP A 136 5.97 5.00 5.15
C ASP A 136 4.69 4.35 4.60
N VAL A 137 3.58 4.56 5.32
CA VAL A 137 2.26 4.10 4.90
C VAL A 137 1.49 5.26 4.30
N ALA A 138 0.90 5.02 3.14
CA ALA A 138 0.04 5.96 2.44
C ALA A 138 -1.38 5.41 2.32
N ALA A 139 -2.36 6.29 2.53
CA ALA A 139 -3.76 5.98 2.26
C ALA A 139 -4.10 6.35 0.82
N ILE A 140 -4.74 5.44 0.10
CA ILE A 140 -5.03 5.58 -1.33
C ILE A 140 -6.45 6.12 -1.54
N CYS A 141 -7.44 5.42 -1.02
CA CYS A 141 -8.85 5.77 -1.14
C CYS A 141 -9.66 5.21 0.03
N THR A 142 -10.85 5.77 0.27
CA THR A 142 -11.80 5.30 1.30
C THR A 142 -12.95 4.52 0.66
N LEU A 143 -13.39 3.44 1.31
CA LEU A 143 -14.66 2.76 1.00
C LEU A 143 -15.83 3.38 1.78
N GLY A 144 -15.53 4.16 2.83
CA GLY A 144 -16.51 4.69 3.76
C GLY A 144 -16.82 3.72 4.90
N PHE A 145 -17.94 3.97 5.58
CA PHE A 145 -18.41 3.17 6.70
C PHE A 145 -19.15 1.93 6.20
N LEU A 146 -18.60 0.74 6.51
CA LEU A 146 -19.18 -0.55 6.18
C LEU A 146 -19.39 -1.35 7.48
N THR A 147 -20.51 -2.07 7.53
CA THR A 147 -20.76 -3.05 8.59
C THR A 147 -19.94 -4.30 8.32
N ASP A 148 -19.02 -4.61 9.22
CA ASP A 148 -18.24 -5.83 9.17
C ASP A 148 -19.14 -7.04 9.45
N VAL A 149 -19.22 -7.96 8.49
CA VAL A 149 -20.09 -9.14 8.59
C VAL A 149 -19.65 -10.13 9.67
N SER A 150 -18.41 -10.04 10.15
CA SER A 150 -17.86 -10.96 11.14
C SER A 150 -18.31 -10.66 12.56
N ASP A 151 -18.51 -9.39 12.91
CA ASP A 151 -18.89 -8.95 14.26
C ASP A 151 -20.01 -7.90 14.31
N GLY A 152 -20.55 -7.50 13.16
CA GLY A 152 -21.63 -6.52 13.03
C GLY A 152 -21.23 -5.08 13.33
N SER A 153 -19.96 -4.80 13.58
CA SER A 153 -19.52 -3.44 13.90
C SER A 153 -19.39 -2.59 12.65
N ASN A 154 -19.73 -1.31 12.77
CA ASN A 154 -19.59 -0.37 11.68
C ASN A 154 -18.20 0.29 11.74
N ARG A 155 -17.39 0.04 10.72
CA ARG A 155 -16.01 0.54 10.62
C ARG A 155 -15.86 1.33 9.33
N ARG A 156 -15.11 2.43 9.40
CA ARG A 156 -14.62 3.08 8.19
C ARG A 156 -13.40 2.32 7.68
N TRP A 157 -13.52 1.78 6.47
CA TRP A 157 -12.46 1.05 5.79
C TRP A 157 -11.80 1.95 4.75
N ASP A 158 -10.47 2.06 4.81
CA ASP A 158 -9.69 2.69 3.75
C ASP A 158 -8.64 1.72 3.22
N LEU A 159 -8.24 1.93 1.97
CA LEU A 159 -7.15 1.24 1.33
C LEU A 159 -5.83 1.92 1.68
N TYR A 160 -4.91 1.15 2.24
CA TYR A 160 -3.56 1.59 2.56
C TYR A 160 -2.51 0.80 1.79
N LEU A 161 -1.34 1.41 1.65
CA LEU A 161 -0.15 0.85 1.05
C LEU A 161 1.07 1.18 1.92
N ASP A 162 1.82 0.15 2.31
CA ASP A 162 3.15 0.28 2.92
C ASP A 162 4.18 0.31 1.79
N HIS A 163 4.78 1.48 1.55
CA HIS A 163 5.78 1.67 0.49
C HIS A 163 7.09 0.91 0.77
N ALA A 164 7.39 0.57 2.03
CA ALA A 164 8.62 -0.12 2.38
C ALA A 164 8.56 -1.62 2.05
N ASN A 165 7.42 -2.27 2.33
CA ASN A 165 7.26 -3.72 2.12
C ASN A 165 6.36 -4.09 0.94
N ASN A 166 5.75 -3.11 0.27
CA ASN A 166 4.74 -3.32 -0.75
C ASN A 166 3.60 -4.21 -0.25
N VAL A 167 3.16 -3.97 0.98
CA VAL A 167 1.95 -4.59 1.55
C VAL A 167 0.81 -3.62 1.28
N ALA A 168 -0.27 -4.11 0.67
CA ALA A 168 -1.46 -3.30 0.43
C ALA A 168 -2.72 -4.04 0.89
N GLY A 169 -3.69 -3.28 1.40
CA GLY A 169 -4.95 -3.85 1.84
C GLY A 169 -5.86 -2.84 2.52
N PHE A 170 -7.08 -3.28 2.79
CA PHE A 170 -8.04 -2.53 3.57
C PHE A 170 -7.76 -2.68 5.06
N THR A 171 -7.86 -1.58 5.78
CA THR A 171 -7.89 -1.58 7.24
C THR A 171 -8.73 -0.40 7.73
N TRP A 172 -8.94 -0.32 9.04
CA TRP A 172 -9.70 0.74 9.66
C TRP A 172 -8.80 1.95 9.99
N TYR A 173 -9.29 3.16 9.70
CA TYR A 173 -8.53 4.42 9.83
C TYR A 173 -7.93 4.66 11.23
N THR A 174 -8.53 4.08 12.27
CA THR A 174 -8.05 4.26 13.66
C THR A 174 -6.73 3.54 13.94
N SER A 175 -6.27 2.66 13.03
CA SER A 175 -4.98 1.96 13.10
C SER A 175 -3.76 2.88 12.98
N PHE A 176 -3.92 4.08 12.41
CA PHE A 176 -2.81 5.00 12.12
C PHE A 176 -2.82 6.25 13.01
N TYR A 177 -1.64 6.85 13.20
CA TYR A 177 -1.48 8.09 14.00
C TYR A 177 -2.21 9.28 13.38
N SER A 178 -2.31 9.29 12.06
CA SER A 178 -3.08 10.28 11.32
C SER A 178 -3.91 9.58 10.24
N SER A 179 -5.15 10.02 10.06
CA SER A 179 -5.94 9.72 8.87
C SER A 179 -5.90 10.98 8.00
N PRO A 180 -5.79 10.85 6.67
CA PRO A 180 -5.90 12.01 5.81
C PRO A 180 -7.31 12.60 5.96
N SER A 181 -7.38 13.92 6.10
CA SER A 181 -8.64 14.66 6.27
C SER A 181 -9.50 14.67 4.99
N SER A 182 -8.90 14.38 3.84
CA SER A 182 -9.53 14.49 2.51
C SER A 182 -9.04 13.38 1.57
N ILE A 183 -9.17 12.13 2.02
CA ILE A 183 -8.96 10.97 1.14
C ILE A 183 -10.18 10.81 0.23
N THR A 184 -9.93 10.54 -1.05
CA THR A 184 -10.98 10.35 -2.05
C THR A 184 -11.64 9.00 -1.92
N ASP A 185 -12.93 8.90 -2.26
CA ASP A 185 -13.61 7.62 -2.35
C ASP A 185 -12.94 6.73 -3.42
N CYS A 186 -12.96 5.41 -3.23
CA CYS A 186 -12.45 4.46 -4.24
C CYS A 186 -13.28 4.46 -5.55
N GLY A 187 -14.35 5.27 -5.61
CA GLY A 187 -15.20 5.47 -6.77
C GLY A 187 -16.26 4.38 -6.89
N ILE A 188 -17.12 4.28 -5.87
CA ILE A 188 -18.40 3.53 -5.92
C ILE A 188 -19.35 4.24 -6.89
#